data_AF-A0A2V9C544-F1
#
_entry.id   AF-A0A2V9C544-F1
#
_cell.length_a   1.000
_cell.length_b   1.000
_cell.length_c   1.000
_cell.angle_alpha   90.00
_cell.angle_beta   90.00
_cell.angle_gamma   90.00
#
_symmetry.space_group_name_H-M   'P 1'
#
loop_
_entity.id
_entity.type
_entity.pdbx_description
1 polymer ?
#
loop_
_entity_poly.entity_id
_entity_poly.type
_entity_poly.pdbx_seq_one_letter_code
_entity_poly.pdbx_strand_id
1 'polypeptide(L)'
;MALRATPLVGSPQVPARSPAALPALVAAPRAASDPNIVSVGGKFLWVGEEKFYARGVTYGTFRPNSYGDAFPSPKVVEQDFAAMSANGINAVRTYTAPPRWLLDKAHRHGLRVLVGLQAERHYACN
;
A
#
# COMPACT_ATOMS: atom_id res chain seq x y z
N MET A 1 -53.76 -26.44 -20.27
CA MET A 1 -53.92 -25.70 -19.01
C MET A 1 -52.69 -25.99 -18.14
N ALA A 2 -51.83 -24.97 -18.00
CA ALA A 2 -50.63 -24.82 -17.13
C ALA A 2 -49.43 -25.80 -17.29
N LEU A 3 -48.52 -25.49 -18.22
CA LEU A 3 -47.10 -25.88 -18.12
C LEU A 3 -46.44 -25.05 -17.02
N ARG A 4 -45.97 -25.68 -15.94
CA ARG A 4 -45.13 -25.05 -14.92
C ARG A 4 -43.67 -25.14 -15.33
N ALA A 5 -43.04 -24.00 -15.63
CA ALA A 5 -41.60 -23.88 -15.80
C ALA A 5 -40.94 -23.72 -14.42
N THR A 6 -40.06 -24.65 -14.06
CA THR A 6 -39.19 -24.54 -12.88
C THR A 6 -37.88 -23.87 -13.32
N PRO A 7 -37.43 -22.76 -12.69
CA PRO A 7 -36.15 -22.18 -13.03
C PRO A 7 -35.01 -23.02 -12.41
N LEU A 8 -34.01 -23.38 -13.21
CA LEU A 8 -32.74 -23.92 -12.77
C LEU A 8 -31.86 -22.77 -12.26
N VAL A 9 -31.95 -22.45 -10.97
CA VAL A 9 -30.94 -21.63 -10.28
C VAL A 9 -29.86 -22.57 -9.74
N GLY A 10 -28.77 -22.68 -10.49
CA GLY A 10 -27.52 -23.30 -10.04
C GLY A 10 -26.47 -22.22 -9.87
N SER A 11 -26.31 -21.67 -8.66
CA SER A 11 -25.15 -20.84 -8.35
C SER A 11 -23.91 -21.74 -8.22
N PRO A 12 -22.76 -21.39 -8.83
CA PRO A 12 -21.53 -22.14 -8.60
C PRO A 12 -21.06 -21.90 -7.16
N GLN A 13 -21.13 -22.92 -6.32
CA GLN A 13 -20.50 -22.87 -5.00
C GLN A 13 -18.99 -23.01 -5.16
N VAL A 14 -18.28 -21.91 -4.95
CA VAL A 14 -16.82 -21.93 -4.78
C VAL A 14 -16.56 -22.39 -3.34
N PRO A 15 -15.90 -23.53 -3.10
CA PRO A 15 -15.60 -23.96 -1.75
C PRO A 15 -14.64 -22.94 -1.10
N ALA A 16 -15.09 -22.35 0.01
CA ALA A 16 -14.27 -21.47 0.82
C ALA A 16 -13.06 -22.26 1.33
N ARG A 17 -11.86 -21.91 0.84
CA ARG A 17 -10.61 -22.41 1.43
C ARG A 17 -10.47 -21.80 2.81
N SER A 18 -10.57 -22.63 3.86
CA SER A 18 -10.17 -22.25 5.21
C SER A 18 -8.73 -21.70 5.17
N PRO A 19 -8.44 -20.51 5.71
CA PRO A 19 -7.08 -20.06 5.85
C PRO A 19 -6.41 -20.95 6.89
N ALA A 20 -5.58 -21.87 6.44
CA ALA A 20 -4.69 -22.62 7.32
C ALA A 20 -3.89 -21.60 8.15
N ALA A 21 -4.06 -21.64 9.47
CA ALA A 21 -3.40 -20.76 10.40
C ALA A 21 -1.88 -20.88 10.22
N LEU A 22 -1.23 -19.78 9.82
CA LEU A 22 0.22 -19.71 9.76
C LEU A 22 0.77 -19.81 11.19
N PRO A 23 1.82 -20.61 11.44
CA PRO A 23 2.42 -20.67 12.76
C PRO A 23 2.95 -19.29 13.14
N ALA A 24 2.54 -18.82 14.33
CA ALA A 24 2.97 -17.54 14.88
C ALA A 24 4.49 -17.58 15.05
N LEU A 25 5.20 -16.89 14.16
CA LEU A 25 6.63 -16.66 14.32
C LEU A 25 6.82 -15.73 15.51
N VAL A 26 7.09 -16.31 16.68
CA VAL A 26 7.43 -15.57 17.90
C VAL A 26 8.71 -14.78 17.64
N ALA A 27 8.56 -13.47 17.46
CA ALA A 27 9.67 -12.54 17.41
C ALA A 27 10.13 -12.21 18.84
N ALA A 28 11.44 -12.07 19.02
CA ALA A 28 12.01 -11.64 20.30
C ALA A 28 11.43 -10.29 20.73
N PRO A 29 11.18 -10.07 22.04
CA PRO A 29 10.62 -8.82 22.54
C PRO A 29 11.65 -7.72 22.26
N ARG A 30 11.30 -6.86 21.31
CA ARG A 30 12.14 -5.76 20.85
C ARG A 30 11.67 -4.53 21.62
N ALA A 31 12.61 -3.82 22.26
CA ALA A 31 12.31 -2.59 22.99
C ALA A 31 11.31 -1.73 22.19
N ALA A 32 10.21 -1.33 22.84
CA ALA A 32 9.08 -0.67 22.21
C ALA A 32 9.56 0.47 21.31
N SER A 33 9.55 0.21 20.01
CA SER A 33 9.88 1.22 19.01
C SER A 33 8.68 2.14 18.85
N ASP A 34 8.93 3.42 18.57
CA ASP A 34 7.87 4.39 18.24
C ASP A 34 6.91 3.74 17.21
N PRO A 35 5.58 3.74 17.45
CA PRO A 35 4.60 3.15 16.54
C PRO A 35 4.61 3.79 15.13
N ASN A 36 5.35 4.87 14.93
CA ASN A 36 5.57 5.48 13.61
C ASN A 36 6.86 5.02 12.92
N ILE A 37 7.78 4.36 13.60
CA ILE A 37 9.06 3.92 13.03
C ILE A 37 8.95 2.47 12.54
N VAL A 38 9.30 2.25 11.28
CA VAL A 38 9.47 0.90 10.72
C VAL A 38 10.85 0.39 11.09
N SER A 39 10.93 -0.81 11.67
CA SER A 39 12.18 -1.47 12.02
C SER A 39 12.34 -2.82 11.31
N VAL A 40 13.59 -3.29 11.18
CA VAL A 40 13.91 -4.58 10.55
C VAL A 40 14.20 -5.63 11.62
N GLY A 41 13.51 -6.77 11.52
CA GLY A 41 13.71 -7.96 12.34
C GLY A 41 14.01 -9.16 11.43
N GLY A 42 15.30 -9.44 11.20
CA GLY A 42 15.73 -10.44 10.23
C GLY A 42 15.25 -10.07 8.82
N LYS A 43 14.42 -10.94 8.22
CA LYS A 43 13.83 -10.71 6.89
C LYS A 43 12.50 -9.97 6.89
N PHE A 44 12.00 -9.55 8.05
CA PHE A 44 10.67 -8.96 8.21
C PHE A 44 10.72 -7.50 8.66
N LEU A 45 9.70 -6.74 8.28
CA LEU A 45 9.46 -5.38 8.75
C LEU A 45 8.52 -5.40 9.96
N TRP A 46 8.72 -4.45 10.87
CA TRP A 46 7.96 -4.32 12.11
C TRP A 46 7.62 -2.84 12.36
N VAL A 47 6.50 -2.61 13.03
CA VAL A 47 6.07 -1.29 13.51
C VAL A 47 5.66 -1.47 14.97
N GLY A 48 6.41 -0.85 15.90
CA GLY A 48 6.26 -1.19 17.32
C GLY A 48 6.55 -2.67 17.56
N GLU A 49 5.56 -3.38 18.10
CA GLU A 49 5.61 -4.83 18.35
C GLU A 49 4.88 -5.66 17.26
N GLU A 50 4.27 -4.99 16.27
CA GLU A 50 3.50 -5.65 15.24
C GLU A 50 4.32 -5.90 13.98
N LYS A 51 4.17 -7.10 13.41
CA LYS A 51 4.80 -7.43 12.14
C LYS A 51 4.09 -6.67 11.01
N PHE A 52 4.86 -5.87 10.28
CA PHE A 52 4.35 -5.05 9.20
C PHE A 52 4.33 -5.84 7.87
N TYR A 53 3.13 -6.22 7.44
CA TYR A 53 2.89 -6.79 6.12
C TYR A 53 2.56 -5.67 5.13
N ALA A 54 3.48 -5.36 4.22
CA ALA A 54 3.29 -4.35 3.20
C ALA A 54 2.27 -4.81 2.15
N ARG A 55 1.13 -4.12 2.09
CA ARG A 55 0.13 -4.18 1.01
C ARG A 55 0.32 -2.92 0.19
N GLY A 56 1.40 -2.93 -0.60
CA GLY A 56 1.93 -1.76 -1.27
C GLY A 56 1.44 -1.61 -2.71
N VAL A 57 1.22 -0.38 -3.15
CA VAL A 57 1.02 -0.03 -4.56
C VAL A 57 2.07 0.97 -5.03
N THR A 58 2.33 1.02 -6.33
CA THR A 58 3.21 2.06 -6.91
C THR A 58 2.40 3.31 -7.21
N TYR A 59 2.93 4.48 -6.83
CA TYR A 59 2.32 5.77 -7.06
C TYR A 59 3.24 6.64 -7.95
N GLY A 60 3.04 6.52 -9.26
CA GLY A 60 3.83 7.17 -10.30
C GLY A 60 4.44 6.18 -11.31
N THR A 61 5.16 6.66 -12.32
CA THR A 61 5.35 8.08 -12.68
C THR A 61 4.12 8.62 -13.41
N PHE A 62 3.69 9.83 -13.02
CA PHE A 62 2.56 10.49 -13.66
C PHE A 62 3.04 11.31 -14.87
N ARG A 63 2.14 11.57 -15.81
CA ARG A 63 2.38 12.61 -16.81
C ARG A 63 2.55 13.94 -16.06
N PRO A 64 3.62 14.73 -16.33
CA PRO A 64 3.79 16.02 -15.71
C PRO A 64 2.56 16.90 -15.92
N ASN A 65 2.14 17.60 -14.87
CA ASN A 65 1.05 18.58 -14.98
C ASN A 65 1.53 19.84 -15.75
N SER A 66 0.67 20.84 -15.90
CA SER A 66 1.00 22.13 -16.55
C SER A 66 2.17 22.87 -15.89
N TYR A 67 2.54 22.51 -14.66
CA TYR A 67 3.65 23.06 -13.88
C TYR A 67 4.89 22.16 -13.88
N GLY A 68 4.85 21.02 -14.58
CA GLY A 68 5.96 20.06 -14.64
C GLY A 68 6.06 19.14 -13.42
N ASP A 69 5.10 19.17 -12.49
CA ASP A 69 5.17 18.35 -11.28
C ASP A 69 5.04 16.86 -11.59
N ALA A 70 5.86 16.05 -10.91
CA ALA A 70 5.84 14.60 -11.01
C ALA A 70 4.65 13.93 -10.29
N PHE A 71 3.85 14.71 -9.55
CA PHE A 71 2.71 14.22 -8.78
C PHE A 71 1.43 15.00 -9.13
N PRO A 72 0.24 14.37 -9.02
CA PRO A 72 -1.03 15.07 -9.17
C PRO A 72 -1.22 16.16 -8.13
N SER A 73 -2.24 17.00 -8.33
CA SER A 73 -2.57 18.05 -7.37
C SER A 73 -2.80 17.49 -5.94
N PRO A 74 -2.52 18.27 -4.89
CA PRO A 74 -2.72 17.84 -3.49
C PRO A 74 -4.13 17.33 -3.18
N LYS A 75 -5.16 17.79 -3.91
CA LYS A 75 -6.55 17.34 -3.75
C LYS A 75 -6.77 15.94 -4.31
N VAL A 76 -6.20 15.64 -5.48
CA VAL A 76 -6.27 14.31 -6.11
C VAL A 76 -5.52 13.30 -5.26
N VAL A 77 -4.30 13.63 -4.82
CA VAL A 77 -3.51 12.75 -3.94
C VAL A 77 -4.24 12.40 -2.65
N GLU A 78 -4.97 13.35 -2.05
CA GLU A 78 -5.78 13.09 -0.85
C GLU A 78 -6.89 12.07 -1.12
N GLN A 79 -7.58 12.19 -2.26
CA GLN A 79 -8.65 11.27 -2.66
C GLN A 79 -8.10 9.88 -2.97
N ASP A 80 -6.99 9.81 -3.69
CA ASP A 80 -6.31 8.56 -4.01
C ASP A 80 -5.88 7.82 -2.74
N PHE A 81 -5.27 8.53 -1.78
CA PHE A 81 -4.82 7.94 -0.52
C PHE A 81 -5.97 7.50 0.38
N ALA A 82 -7.06 8.26 0.41
CA ALA A 82 -8.28 7.86 1.11
C ALA A 82 -8.86 6.57 0.50
N ALA A 83 -8.93 6.48 -0.83
CA ALA A 83 -9.41 5.29 -1.52
C ALA A 83 -8.49 4.08 -1.27
N MET A 84 -7.16 4.28 -1.32
CA MET A 84 -6.18 3.24 -1.01
C MET A 84 -6.37 2.69 0.42
N SER A 85 -6.44 3.58 1.41
CA SER A 85 -6.64 3.21 2.81
C SER A 85 -7.96 2.45 3.02
N ALA A 86 -9.06 2.94 2.40
CA ALA A 86 -10.37 2.28 2.44
C ALA A 86 -10.36 0.87 1.80
N ASN A 87 -9.48 0.62 0.84
CA ASN A 87 -9.28 -0.69 0.21
C ASN A 87 -8.20 -1.54 0.91
N GLY A 88 -7.70 -1.11 2.06
CA GLY A 88 -6.72 -1.86 2.85
C GLY A 88 -5.28 -1.79 2.33
N ILE A 89 -4.96 -0.87 1.43
CA ILE A 89 -3.57 -0.55 1.09
C ILE A 89 -2.94 0.20 2.27
N ASN A 90 -1.72 -0.16 2.63
CA ASN A 90 -1.00 0.44 3.77
C ASN A 90 0.38 0.99 3.41
N ALA A 91 0.81 0.82 2.16
CA ALA A 91 2.08 1.33 1.68
C ALA A 91 1.99 1.83 0.24
N VAL A 92 2.80 2.82 -0.09
CA VAL A 92 2.98 3.32 -1.45
C VAL A 92 4.46 3.42 -1.78
N ARG A 93 4.83 3.07 -3.01
CA ARG A 93 6.18 3.27 -3.54
C ARG A 93 6.18 4.43 -4.52
N THR A 94 7.07 5.39 -4.32
CA THR A 94 7.31 6.49 -5.26
C THR A 94 8.63 6.27 -5.99
N TYR A 95 8.73 6.76 -7.23
CA TYR A 95 9.96 6.65 -8.05
C TYR A 95 10.80 7.93 -8.05
N THR A 96 10.21 9.03 -7.63
CA THR A 96 10.83 10.35 -7.45
C THR A 96 10.68 10.72 -5.98
N ALA A 97 11.59 11.55 -5.46
CA ALA A 97 11.50 12.04 -4.09
C ALA A 97 10.19 12.83 -3.90
N PRO A 98 9.26 12.38 -3.03
CA PRO A 98 8.00 13.07 -2.85
C PRO A 98 8.20 14.35 -2.04
N PRO A 99 7.42 15.41 -2.33
CA PRO A 99 7.42 16.61 -1.51
C PRO A 99 6.84 16.34 -0.11
N ARG A 100 7.22 17.15 0.88
CA ARG A 100 6.79 16.96 2.28
C ARG A 100 5.28 16.87 2.45
N TRP A 101 4.51 17.70 1.74
CA TRP A 101 3.05 17.70 1.81
C TRP A 101 2.43 16.35 1.41
N LEU A 102 3.07 15.59 0.52
CA LEU A 102 2.61 14.26 0.11
C LEU A 102 2.85 13.25 1.23
N LEU A 103 3.99 13.34 1.92
CA LEU A 103 4.30 12.51 3.08
C LEU A 103 3.32 12.79 4.24
N ASP A 104 2.98 14.05 4.49
CA ASP A 104 2.00 14.42 5.52
C ASP A 104 0.61 13.86 5.19
N LYS A 105 0.22 13.84 3.91
CA LYS A 105 -1.02 13.19 3.45
C LYS A 105 -0.97 11.69 3.64
N ALA A 106 0.11 11.03 3.22
CA ALA A 106 0.27 9.59 3.37
C ALA A 106 0.15 9.19 4.85
N HIS A 107 0.83 9.92 5.74
CA HIS A 107 0.76 9.69 7.18
C HIS A 107 -0.68 9.81 7.72
N ARG A 108 -1.42 10.87 7.33
CA ARG A 108 -2.83 11.06 7.73
C ARG A 108 -3.76 9.92 7.30
N HIS A 109 -3.46 9.25 6.19
CA HIS A 109 -4.23 8.10 5.69
C HIS A 109 -3.70 6.74 6.16
N GLY A 110 -2.72 6.73 7.08
CA GLY A 110 -2.10 5.51 7.58
C GLY A 110 -1.19 4.79 6.56
N LEU A 111 -0.81 5.48 5.48
CA LEU A 111 0.05 4.95 4.43
C LEU A 111 1.52 5.20 4.75
N ARG A 112 2.36 4.17 4.54
CA ARG A 112 3.82 4.27 4.62
C ARG A 112 4.42 4.44 3.23
N VAL A 113 5.45 5.27 3.10
CA VAL A 113 6.03 5.58 1.79
C VAL A 113 7.41 4.96 1.66
N LEU A 114 7.56 4.06 0.68
CA LEU A 114 8.87 3.62 0.19
C LEU A 114 9.33 4.60 -0.88
N VAL A 115 10.30 5.44 -0.55
CA VAL A 115 10.86 6.41 -1.49
C VAL A 115 11.93 5.73 -2.33
N GLY A 116 11.64 5.56 -3.62
CA GLY A 116 12.64 5.18 -4.61
C GLY A 116 13.55 6.37 -4.88
N LEU A 117 14.77 6.33 -4.39
CA LEU A 117 15.83 7.25 -4.79
C LEU A 117 16.54 6.64 -5.99
N GLN A 118 16.41 7.26 -7.16
CA GLN A 118 17.17 6.88 -8.35
C GLN A 118 18.61 7.34 -8.15
N ALA A 119 19.49 6.46 -7.68
CA ALA A 119 20.89 6.80 -7.39
C ALA A 119 21.75 6.94 -8.67
N GLU A 120 21.28 6.52 -9.85
CA GLU A 120 22.10 6.42 -11.07
C GLU A 120 21.73 7.33 -12.25
N ARG A 121 20.98 8.42 -12.06
CA ARG A 121 20.88 9.49 -13.09
C ARG A 121 21.78 10.67 -12.77
N HIS A 122 23.09 10.41 -12.69
CA HIS A 122 24.06 11.44 -13.05
C HIS A 122 23.90 11.62 -14.57
N TYR A 123 23.24 12.69 -15.00
CA TYR A 123 23.45 13.16 -16.37
C TYR A 123 24.89 13.65 -16.40
N ALA A 124 25.81 12.77 -16.82
CA ALA A 124 27.08 13.22 -17.34
C ALA A 124 26.74 14.01 -18.60
N CYS A 125 26.65 15.33 -18.46
CA CYS A 125 26.84 16.22 -19.58
C CYS A 125 28.34 16.15 -19.91
N ASN A 126 28.65 15.63 -21.09
CA ASN A 126 29.84 16.03 -21.83
C ASN A 126 29.36 16.61 -23.16
#